data_AF-A0A661XQ62-F1
#
_entry.id   AF-A0A661XQ62-F1
#
_cell.length_a   1.000
_cell.length_b   1.000
_cell.length_c   1.000
_cell.angle_alpha   90.00
_cell.angle_beta   90.00
_cell.angle_gamma   90.00
#
_symmetry.space_group_name_H-M   'P 1'
#
loop_
_entity.id
_entity.type
_entity.pdbx_description
1 polymer ?
#
loop_
_entity_poly.entity_id
_entity_poly.type
_entity_poly.pdbx_seq_one_letter_code
_entity_poly.pdbx_strand_id
1 'polypeptide(L)'
;MNKLNIVSGLAVVLLMLSSCADDSLSPIITFDKAIKGSYVRLLEETPRELDLANLSSASYTYTVEFVDEEQGALVSEYEVSATFIDNN
;
A
#
# COMPACT_ATOMS: atom_id res chain seq x y z
N MET A 1 -45.19 12.10 26.94
CA MET A 1 -43.81 12.53 26.61
C MET A 1 -43.70 14.03 26.77
N ASN A 2 -42.79 14.52 27.61
CA ASN A 2 -42.60 15.97 27.82
C ASN A 2 -42.10 16.61 26.53
N LYS A 3 -42.77 17.66 26.07
CA LYS A 3 -42.42 18.41 24.83
C LYS A 3 -40.96 18.89 24.86
N LEU A 4 -40.43 19.18 26.04
CA LEU A 4 -39.03 19.55 26.27
C LEU A 4 -38.04 18.43 25.90
N ASN A 5 -38.38 17.16 26.15
CA ASN A 5 -37.53 16.02 25.82
C ASN A 5 -37.50 15.76 24.30
N ILE A 6 -38.60 16.03 23.60
CA ILE A 6 -38.67 15.90 22.14
C ILE A 6 -37.82 16.99 21.46
N VAL A 7 -37.91 18.24 21.94
CA VAL A 7 -37.10 19.35 21.41
C VAL A 7 -35.61 19.14 21.68
N SER A 8 -35.26 18.68 22.88
CA SER A 8 -33.86 18.36 23.23
C SER A 8 -33.31 17.21 22.38
N GLY A 9 -34.09 16.14 22.17
CA GLY A 9 -33.67 15.04 21.30
C GLY A 9 -33.48 15.46 19.84
N LEU A 10 -34.38 16.30 19.31
CA LEU A 10 -34.29 16.80 17.94
C LEU A 10 -33.06 17.71 17.74
N ALA A 11 -32.74 18.54 18.73
CA ALA A 11 -31.56 19.41 18.68
C ALA A 11 -30.24 18.60 18.63
N VAL A 12 -30.15 17.49 19.37
CA VAL A 12 -28.98 16.61 19.35
C VAL A 12 -28.81 15.93 17.98
N VAL A 13 -29.90 15.48 17.37
CA VAL A 13 -29.86 14.86 16.03
C VAL A 13 -29.43 15.88 14.97
N LEU A 14 -29.93 17.12 15.05
CA LEU A 14 -29.55 18.19 14.14
C LEU A 14 -28.06 18.56 14.27
N LEU A 15 -27.51 18.57 15.48
CA LEU A 15 -26.08 18.84 15.72
C LEU A 15 -25.17 17.73 15.16
N MET A 16 -25.60 16.47 15.21
CA MET A 16 -24.84 15.36 14.60
C MET A 16 -24.87 15.42 13.08
N LEU A 17 -25.94 15.96 12.47
CA LEU A 17 -26.06 16.13 11.02
C LEU A 17 -25.31 17.37 10.50
N SER A 18 -25.03 18.36 11.36
CA SER A 18 -24.28 19.57 11.01
C SER A 18 -22.77 19.47 11.24
N SER A 19 -22.27 18.29 11.62
CA SER A 19 -20.84 17.98 11.70
C SER A 19 -20.25 17.87 10.29
N CYS A 20 -20.23 18.97 9.54
CA CYS A 20 -19.46 19.04 8.30
C CYS A 20 -17.98 18.98 8.66
N ALA A 21 -17.27 18.05 8.03
CA ALA A 21 -15.81 18.11 8.00
C ALA A 21 -15.41 19.45 7.35
N ASP A 22 -14.55 20.21 8.02
CA ASP A 22 -14.03 21.45 7.47
C ASP A 22 -12.94 21.12 6.44
N ASP A 23 -13.31 21.23 5.17
CA ASP A 23 -12.41 20.96 4.04
C ASP A 23 -11.15 21.85 4.07
N SER A 24 -11.22 23.04 4.69
CA SER A 24 -10.10 23.97 4.81
C SER A 24 -9.07 23.55 5.86
N LEU A 25 -9.47 22.71 6.83
CA LEU A 25 -8.59 22.10 7.83
C LEU A 25 -8.13 20.70 7.41
N SER A 26 -8.54 20.22 6.23
CA SER A 26 -8.07 18.94 5.71
C SER A 26 -6.56 18.97 5.45
N PRO A 27 -5.84 17.86 5.64
CA PRO A 27 -4.41 17.83 5.36
C PRO A 27 -4.14 18.21 3.90
N ILE A 28 -3.16 19.09 3.71
CA ILE A 28 -2.76 19.62 2.38
C ILE A 28 -2.27 18.47 1.49
N ILE A 29 -1.59 17.47 2.07
CA ILE A 29 -1.20 16.22 1.44
C ILE A 29 -1.74 15.06 2.27
N THR A 30 -2.54 14.23 1.64
CA THR A 30 -2.97 12.91 2.13
C THR A 30 -2.48 11.86 1.14
N PHE A 31 -2.45 10.59 1.53
CA PHE A 31 -1.98 9.50 0.66
C PHE A 31 -2.80 9.36 -0.64
N ASP A 32 -4.05 9.79 -0.60
CA ASP A 32 -5.00 9.90 -1.71
C ASP A 32 -4.78 11.15 -2.58
N LYS A 33 -4.26 12.25 -2.02
CA LYS A 33 -3.94 13.50 -2.75
C LYS A 33 -2.50 13.52 -3.30
N ALA A 34 -1.61 12.69 -2.77
CA ALA A 34 -0.23 12.60 -3.23
C ALA A 34 -0.13 11.78 -4.52
N ILE A 35 0.64 12.29 -5.50
CA ILE A 35 1.04 11.49 -6.67
C ILE A 35 1.80 10.27 -6.16
N LYS A 36 1.31 9.08 -6.48
CA LYS A 36 1.98 7.83 -6.11
C LYS A 36 2.99 7.50 -7.19
N GLY A 37 4.27 7.66 -6.88
CA GLY A 37 5.33 7.12 -7.73
C GLY A 37 5.23 5.60 -7.82
N SER A 38 5.69 5.03 -8.93
CA SER A 38 5.72 3.58 -9.11
C SER A 38 6.77 2.94 -8.21
N TYR A 39 6.43 1.85 -7.53
CA TYR A 39 7.35 1.10 -6.68
C TYR A 39 7.13 -0.41 -6.78
N VAL A 40 8.11 -1.18 -6.30
CA VAL A 40 8.09 -2.64 -6.32
C VAL A 40 7.72 -3.17 -4.94
N ARG A 41 6.83 -4.14 -4.89
CA ARG A 41 6.44 -4.87 -3.69
C ARG A 41 6.87 -6.33 -3.81
N LEU A 42 7.65 -6.82 -2.84
CA LEU A 42 7.99 -8.25 -2.76
C LEU A 42 6.77 -9.05 -2.33
N LEU A 43 6.41 -10.08 -3.10
CA LEU A 43 5.33 -11.01 -2.78
C LEU A 43 5.86 -12.31 -2.19
N GLU A 44 6.93 -12.85 -2.78
CA GLU A 44 7.50 -14.14 -2.37
C GLU A 44 9.00 -14.16 -2.64
N GLU A 45 9.75 -14.73 -1.70
CA GLU A 45 11.15 -15.07 -1.86
C GLU A 45 11.41 -16.41 -1.17
N THR A 46 11.93 -17.40 -1.91
CA THR A 46 12.40 -18.65 -1.29
C THR A 46 13.86 -18.52 -0.85
N PRO A 47 14.34 -19.38 0.07
CA PRO A 47 15.75 -19.41 0.43
C PRO A 47 16.65 -19.54 -0.80
N ARG A 48 17.75 -18.76 -0.81
CA ARG A 48 18.75 -18.74 -1.89
C ARG A 48 19.76 -19.90 -1.71
N GLU A 49 19.25 -21.11 -1.63
CA GLU A 49 20.06 -22.31 -1.51
C GLU A 49 20.44 -22.80 -2.91
N LEU A 50 21.70 -22.57 -3.29
CA LEU A 50 22.26 -23.02 -4.55
C LEU A 50 23.28 -24.14 -4.25
N ASP A 51 22.99 -25.36 -4.70
CA ASP A 51 23.99 -26.43 -4.71
C ASP A 51 24.93 -26.21 -5.90
N LEU A 52 26.15 -25.75 -5.61
CA LEU A 52 27.16 -25.49 -6.63
C LEU A 52 27.68 -26.77 -7.31
N ALA A 53 27.60 -27.93 -6.64
CA ALA A 53 27.95 -29.21 -7.23
C ALA A 53 26.81 -29.77 -8.10
N ASN A 54 25.58 -29.28 -7.90
CA ASN A 54 24.41 -29.66 -8.68
C ASN A 54 23.42 -28.50 -8.88
N LEU A 55 23.78 -27.57 -9.76
CA LEU A 55 22.93 -26.42 -10.10
C LEU A 55 21.58 -26.84 -10.70
N SER A 56 21.47 -28.06 -11.25
CA SER A 56 20.22 -28.55 -11.85
C SER A 56 19.12 -28.84 -10.81
N SER A 57 19.49 -29.04 -9.54
CA SER A 57 18.54 -29.16 -8.43
C SER A 57 18.24 -27.85 -7.72
N ALA A 58 18.96 -26.76 -8.05
CA ALA A 58 18.75 -25.47 -7.42
C ALA A 58 17.44 -24.84 -7.92
N SER A 59 16.59 -24.41 -7.00
CA SER A 59 15.34 -23.71 -7.29
C SER A 59 15.23 -22.47 -6.42
N TYR A 60 14.99 -21.33 -7.05
CA TYR A 60 14.80 -20.05 -6.38
C TYR A 60 13.59 -19.32 -6.97
N THR A 61 12.68 -18.92 -6.11
CA THR A 61 11.50 -18.12 -6.45
C THR A 61 11.71 -16.71 -5.94
N TYR A 62 11.51 -15.74 -6.83
CA TYR A 62 11.48 -14.31 -6.50
C TYR A 62 10.32 -13.67 -7.25
N THR A 63 9.27 -13.34 -6.51
CA THR A 63 8.01 -12.83 -7.05
C THR A 63 7.80 -11.41 -6.55
N VAL A 64 7.64 -10.48 -7.48
CA VAL A 64 7.36 -9.07 -7.18
C VAL A 64 6.09 -8.62 -7.87
N GLU A 65 5.50 -7.56 -7.34
CA GLU A 65 4.38 -6.84 -7.91
C GLU A 65 4.77 -5.38 -8.08
N PHE A 66 4.40 -4.80 -9.22
CA PHE A 66 4.57 -3.38 -9.48
C PHE A 66 3.31 -2.62 -9.04
N VAL A 67 3.50 -1.65 -8.14
CA VAL A 67 2.43 -0.84 -7.60
C VAL A 67 2.57 0.59 -8.11
N ASP A 68 1.60 1.03 -8.88
CA ASP A 68 1.42 2.41 -9.34
C ASP A 68 -0.08 2.71 -9.56
N GLU A 69 -0.40 3.84 -10.18
CA GLU A 69 -1.77 4.25 -10.48
C GLU A 69 -2.47 3.39 -11.55
N GLU A 70 -1.72 2.64 -12.36
CA GLU A 70 -2.18 1.79 -13.46
C GLU A 70 -1.76 0.31 -13.29
N GLN A 71 -1.62 -0.16 -12.05
CA GLN A 71 -1.29 -1.57 -11.73
C GLN A 71 0.03 -2.07 -12.35
N GLY A 72 1.06 -1.22 -12.33
CA GLY A 72 2.41 -1.52 -12.79
C GLY A 72 2.70 -1.06 -14.21
N ALA A 73 1.71 -0.53 -14.94
CA ALA A 73 1.90 -0.10 -16.32
C ALA A 73 2.79 1.14 -16.48
N LEU A 74 3.00 1.92 -15.41
CA LEU A 74 3.85 3.11 -15.39
C LEU A 74 5.30 2.78 -15.00
N VAL A 75 5.63 1.53 -14.69
CA VAL A 75 7.01 1.11 -14.44
C VAL A 75 7.77 1.03 -15.76
N SER A 76 8.78 1.87 -15.92
CA SER A 76 9.63 1.90 -17.12
C SER A 76 10.73 0.84 -17.10
N GLU A 77 11.30 0.57 -15.92
CA GLU A 77 12.45 -0.32 -15.77
C GLU A 77 12.45 -0.96 -14.39
N TYR A 78 12.79 -2.24 -14.34
CA TYR A 78 13.09 -2.97 -13.11
C TYR A 78 14.30 -3.86 -13.34
N GLU A 79 15.41 -3.51 -12.71
CA GLU A 79 16.66 -4.24 -12.83
C GLU A 79 16.82 -5.23 -11.68
N VAL A 80 17.09 -6.50 -12.03
CA VAL A 80 17.44 -7.55 -11.08
C VAL A 80 18.85 -8.02 -11.38
N SER A 81 19.74 -7.81 -10.42
CA SER A 81 21.14 -8.22 -10.51
C SER A 81 21.44 -9.33 -9.51
N ALA A 82 22.06 -10.40 -9.98
CA ALA A 82 22.51 -11.52 -9.15
C ALA A 82 24.03 -11.66 -9.29
N THR A 83 24.72 -11.71 -8.14
CA THR A 83 26.17 -11.93 -8.08
C THR A 83 26.43 -13.17 -7.26
N PHE A 84 27.32 -14.02 -7.77
CA PHE A 84 27.83 -15.17 -7.06
C PHE A 84 29.33 -14.96 -6.80
N ILE A 85 29.77 -15.27 -5.58
CA ILE A 85 31.18 -15.23 -5.19
C ILE A 85 31.58 -16.64 -4.77
N ASP A 86 32.47 -17.25 -5.54
CA ASP A 86 33.11 -18.51 -5.17
C ASP A 86 34.29 -18.22 -4.23
N ASN A 87 34.31 -18.88 -3.06
CA ASN A 87 35.36 -18.73 -2.05
C ASN A 87 36.34 -19.93 -2.06
N ASN A 88 36.30 -20.76 -3.10
CA ASN A 88 37.12 -21.97 -3.21
C ASN A 88 38.38 -21.77 -4.06
#